data_AF-A0A0W0VQ84-F1
#
_entry.id   AF-A0A0W0VQ84-F1
#
_cell.length_a   1.000
_cell.length_b   1.000
_cell.length_c   1.000
_cell.angle_alpha   90.00
_cell.angle_beta   90.00
_cell.angle_gamma   90.00
#
_symmetry.space_group_name_H-M   'P 1'
#
loop_
_entity.id
_entity.type
_entity.pdbx_description
1 polymer ?
#
loop_
_entity_poly.entity_id
_entity_poly.type
_entity_poly.pdbx_seq_one_letter_code
_entity_poly.pdbx_strand_id
1 'polypeptide(L)' 'MTKTMQFEKTIAELETIVSQLEKGDLSLEESLKQFEKGITLARKSQEILSKAEQKVELLTASNFKDLDNADE' A
#
# COMPACT_ATOMS: atom_id res chain seq x y z
N MET A 1 -10.48 -9.09 -5.13
CA MET A 1 -11.21 -8.22 -4.17
C MET A 1 -10.56 -8.17 -2.78
N THR A 2 -9.94 -9.23 -2.28
CA THR A 2 -9.31 -9.25 -0.93
C THR A 2 -8.10 -8.33 -0.74
N LYS A 3 -7.21 -8.20 -1.74
CA LYS A 3 -6.04 -7.29 -1.64
C LYS A 3 -6.40 -5.80 -1.63
N THR A 4 -7.41 -5.39 -2.40
CA THR A 4 -7.90 -3.99 -2.43
C THR A 4 -8.49 -3.60 -1.09
N MET A 5 -9.37 -4.46 -0.53
CA MET A 5 -9.92 -4.26 0.81
C MET A 5 -8.83 -4.18 1.89
N GLN A 6 -7.75 -4.95 1.73
CA GLN A 6 -6.61 -4.90 2.66
C GLN A 6 -5.80 -3.61 2.54
N PHE A 7 -5.65 -3.05 1.34
CA PHE A 7 -5.01 -1.75 1.12
C PHE A 7 -5.84 -0.62 1.73
N GLU A 8 -7.13 -0.53 1.38
CA GLU A 8 -8.04 0.49 1.91
C GLU A 8 -8.08 0.49 3.44
N LYS A 9 -8.13 -0.69 4.04
CA LYS A 9 -8.07 -0.82 5.50
C LYS A 9 -6.72 -0.34 6.08
N THR A 10 -5.61 -0.65 5.42
CA THR A 10 -4.27 -0.24 5.87
C THR A 10 -4.12 1.29 5.82
N ILE A 11 -4.65 1.92 4.77
CA ILE A 11 -4.65 3.38 4.61
C ILE A 11 -5.56 4.06 5.63
N ALA A 12 -6.79 3.57 5.82
CA ALA A 12 -7.71 4.14 6.81
C ALA A 12 -7.14 4.07 8.25
N GLU A 13 -6.43 2.98 8.56
CA GLU A 13 -5.77 2.83 9.86
C GLU A 13 -4.57 3.78 10.01
N LEU A 14 -3.82 4.04 8.94
CA LEU A 14 -2.73 5.01 8.92
C LEU A 14 -3.25 6.45 9.09
N GLU A 15 -4.33 6.83 8.41
CA GLU A 15 -4.97 8.14 8.56
C GLU A 15 -5.45 8.37 10.00
N THR A 16 -6.01 7.33 10.62
CA THR A 16 -6.42 7.38 12.03
C THR A 16 -5.23 7.64 12.95
N ILE A 17 -4.10 6.98 12.71
CA ILE A 17 -2.87 7.18 13.48
C ILE A 17 -2.34 8.61 13.32
N VAL A 18 -2.26 9.12 12.09
CA VAL A 18 -1.82 10.48 11.82
C VAL A 18 -2.71 11.48 12.55
N SER A 19 -4.03 11.33 12.44
CA SER A 19 -4.98 12.20 13.16
C SER A 19 -4.80 12.16 14.68
N GLN A 20 -4.51 10.99 15.26
CA GLN A 20 -4.25 10.88 16.70
C GLN A 20 -2.95 11.56 17.12
N LEU A 21 -1.88 11.42 16.32
CA LEU A 21 -0.60 12.08 16.57
C LEU A 21 -0.71 13.61 16.43
N GLU A 22 -1.47 14.10 15.45
CA GLU A 22 -1.69 15.54 15.23
C GLU A 22 -2.51 16.21 16.33
N LYS A 23 -3.43 15.47 16.98
CA LYS A 23 -4.20 15.99 18.12
C LYS A 23 -3.33 16.29 19.33
N GLY A 24 -2.23 15.56 19.51
CA GLY A 24 -1.30 15.79 20.62
C GLY A 24 -1.81 15.38 22.01
N ASP A 25 -2.93 14.67 22.10
CA ASP A 25 -3.53 14.20 23.37
C ASP A 25 -2.85 12.92 23.92
N LEU A 26 -1.91 12.33 23.17
CA LEU A 26 -1.24 11.09 23.53
C LEU A 26 -0.03 11.35 24.42
N SER A 27 0.22 10.46 25.37
CA SER A 27 1.51 10.43 26.08
C SER A 27 2.67 10.14 25.11
N LEU A 28 3.90 10.40 25.54
CA LEU A 28 5.09 10.11 24.74
C LEU A 28 5.18 8.63 24.36
N GLU A 29 4.90 7.73 25.30
CA GLU A 29 4.95 6.28 25.06
C GLU A 29 3.90 5.84 24.05
N GLU A 30 2.68 6.37 24.15
CA GLU A 30 1.60 6.09 23.19
C GLU A 30 1.93 6.68 21.81
N SER A 31 2.47 7.89 21.76
CA SER A 31 2.90 8.52 20.52
C SER A 31 3.96 7.70 19.79
N LEU A 32 4.93 7.15 20.53
CA LEU A 32 5.95 6.26 19.96
C LEU A 32 5.33 4.96 19.43
N LYS A 33 4.41 4.34 20.17
CA LYS A 33 3.70 3.13 19.70
C LYS A 33 2.88 3.40 18.44
N GLN A 34 2.16 4.51 18.39
CA GLN A 34 1.38 4.90 17.22
C GLN A 34 2.28 5.20 16.03
N PHE A 35 3.43 5.85 16.24
CA PHE A 35 4.41 6.10 15.21
C PHE A 35 4.99 4.80 14.61
N GLU A 36 5.44 3.87 15.45
CA GLU A 36 5.94 2.55 14.99
C GLU A 36 4.90 1.79 14.16
N LYS A 37 3.64 1.81 14.62
CA LYS A 37 2.52 1.22 13.91
C LYS A 37 2.28 1.92 12.57
N GLY A 38 2.31 3.25 12.54
CA GLY A 38 2.20 4.04 11.31
C GLY A 38 3.27 3.69 10.28
N ILE A 39 4.54 3.59 10.69
CA ILE A 39 5.64 3.17 9.83
C ILE A 39 5.40 1.76 9.25
N THR A 40 4.89 0.85 10.07
CA THR A 40 4.59 -0.53 9.64
C THR A 40 3.49 -0.57 8.59
N LEU A 41 2.41 0.19 8.79
CA LEU A 41 1.29 0.30 7.85
C LEU A 41 1.71 0.98 6.54
N ALA A 42 2.55 2.02 6.61
CA ALA A 42 3.09 2.69 5.43
C ALA A 42 3.93 1.74 4.57
N ARG A 43 4.84 0.97 5.19
CA ARG A 43 5.64 -0.06 4.49
C ARG A 43 4.75 -1.12 3.83
N LYS A 44 3.74 -1.61 4.55
CA LYS A 44 2.79 -2.59 4.01
C LYS A 44 2.02 -2.05 2.81
N SER A 45 1.60 -0.78 2.87
CA SER A 45 0.92 -0.10 1.75
C SER A 45 1.81 -0.04 0.53
N GLN A 46 3.08 0.35 0.71
CA GLN A 46 4.08 0.38 -0.37
C GLN A 46 4.29 -0.99 -1.01
N GLU A 47 4.35 -2.06 -0.22
CA GLU A 47 4.48 -3.43 -0.76
C GLU A 47 3.26 -3.84 -1.60
N ILE A 48 2.05 -3.48 -1.16
CA ILE A 48 0.83 -3.80 -1.91
C ILE A 48 0.83 -3.07 -3.25
N LEU A 49 1.20 -1.80 -3.26
CA LEU A 49 1.32 -0.99 -4.48
C LEU A 49 2.38 -1.54 -5.43
N SER A 50 3.57 -1.85 -4.92
CA SER A 50 4.65 -2.45 -5.74
C SER A 50 4.24 -3.78 -6.38
N LYS A 51 3.54 -4.64 -5.63
CA LYS A 51 2.99 -5.90 -6.17
C LYS A 51 1.90 -5.66 -7.22
N ALA A 52 1.12 -4.59 -7.09
CA ALA A 52 0.11 -4.23 -8.08
C ALA A 52 0.76 -3.70 -9.36
N GLU A 53 1.76 -2.83 -9.23
CA GLU A 53 2.54 -2.28 -10.33
C GLU A 53 3.24 -3.38 -11.14
N GLN A 54 3.97 -4.29 -10.48
CA GLN A 54 4.59 -5.45 -11.14
C GLN A 54 3.57 -6.28 -11.91
N LYS A 55 2.36 -6.46 -11.37
CA LYS A 55 1.31 -7.21 -12.06
C LYS A 55 0.83 -6.48 -13.32
N VAL A 56 0.69 -5.16 -13.25
CA VAL A 56 0.31 -4.33 -14.41
C VAL A 56 1.39 -4.38 -15.48
N GLU A 57 2.66 -4.29 -15.09
CA GLU A 57 3.81 -4.38 -15.99
C GLU A 57 3.84 -5.73 -16.72
N LEU A 58 3.68 -6.84 -15.99
CA LEU A 58 3.63 -8.19 -16.58
C LEU A 58 2.46 -8.34 -17.56
N LEU A 59 1.25 -7.90 -17.20
CA LEU A 59 0.09 -7.97 -18.08
C LEU A 59 0.27 -7.13 -19.35
N THR A 60 0.89 -5.97 -19.21
CA THR A 60 1.17 -5.07 -20.33
C THR A 60 2.22 -5.69 -21.25
N ALA A 61 3.32 -6.22 -20.70
CA ALA A 61 4.36 -6.90 -21.45
C ALA A 61 3.86 -8.19 -22.14
N SER A 62 2.99 -8.97 -21.50
CA SER A 62 2.36 -10.15 -22.11
C SER A 62 1.48 -9.77 -23.29
N ASN A 63 0.66 -8.73 -23.18
CA ASN A 63 -0.17 -8.25 -24.29
C ASN A 63 0.67 -7.76 -25.49
N PHE A 64 1.86 -7.21 -25.27
CA PHE A 64 2.76 -6.82 -26.36
C PHE A 64 3.40 -8.04 -27.05
N LYS A 65 3.69 -9.11 -26.31
CA LYS A 65 4.30 -10.32 -26.87
C LYS A 65 3.36 -11.10 -27.79
N ASP A 66 2.05 -10.99 -27.59
CA ASP A 66 1.06 -11.63 -28.48
C ASP A 66 0.83 -10.85 -29.79
N LEU A 67 1.21 -9.56 -29.84
CA LEU A 67 1.11 -8.73 -31.05
C LEU A 67 2.30 -8.90 -32.00
N ASP A 68 3.48 -9.28 -31.49
CA ASP A 68 4.69 -9.54 -32.29
C ASP A 68 4.66 -10.90 -33.03
N ASN A 69 3.69 -11.79 -32.71
CA ASN A 69 3.57 -13.12 -33.35
C ASN A 69 2.52 -13.17 -34.48
N ALA A 70 1.95 -12.03 -34.89
CA ALA A 70 0.89 -11.98 -35.91
C ALA A 70 1.41 -11.71 -37.34
N ASP A 71 2.72 -11.51 -37.51
CA ASP A 71 3.37 -11.16 -38.79
C ASP A 71 4.30 -12.26 -39.34
N GLU A 72 4.11 -13.54 -38.96
CA GLU A 72 4.79 -14.69 -39.59
C GLU A 72 3.82 -15.71 -40.23
#